data_AF-A0A2A3JYH2-F1
#
_entry.id   AF-A0A2A3JYH2-F1
#
_cell.length_a   1.000
_cell.length_b   1.000
_cell.length_c   1.000
_cell.angle_alpha   90.00
_cell.angle_beta   90.00
_cell.angle_gamma   90.00
#
_symmetry.space_group_name_H-M   'P 1'
#
loop_
_entity.id
_entity.type
_entity.pdbx_description
1 polymer ?
#
loop_
_entity_poly.entity_id
_entity_poly.type
_entity_poly.pdbx_seq_one_letter_code
_entity_poly.pdbx_strand_id
1 'polypeptide(L)'
;MGAGRDGGRGCGSASAALRRLARSPRVDHFDPHGLVVPGRAAASGGGAVRPLIGVTVSRRSGWRVFPFMAFAVWLAGGRALRWQTGHREVDLEAVHGVVIGGGDDIEPTLYGGELQLDVRLDPDRDALEQHVLRGAFERNLPILGICRGAQMLNVVLGGSLHGDAYAVHPSRRYRTVLPRKKVDVLQGTLLSHTARSACLRVNALHSQAVDRLGEGLRVAGRDDGGMVQAVERLTDPFALGVQWHPEYLVYRRAHRRLFRALVAAARARRDAICQLDAAEAEAALPGFLER
;
A
#
# COMPACT_ATOMS: atom_id res chain seq x y z
N MET A 1 -9.06 38.57 62.95
CA MET A 1 -8.39 39.90 63.04
C MET A 1 -7.95 40.24 61.62
N GLY A 2 -8.77 40.93 60.82
CA GLY A 2 -8.78 42.40 60.64
C GLY A 2 -7.92 42.74 59.40
N ALA A 3 -8.46 42.95 58.18
CA ALA A 3 -9.23 44.07 57.63
C ALA A 3 -8.38 45.28 57.12
N GLY A 4 -8.68 45.73 55.89
CA GLY A 4 -8.29 47.02 55.25
C GLY A 4 -7.53 46.86 53.92
N ARG A 5 -8.07 47.07 52.70
CA ARG A 5 -8.58 48.31 52.00
C ARG A 5 -7.54 49.44 52.00
N ASP A 6 -7.25 50.22 50.96
CA ASP A 6 -7.95 50.71 49.75
C ASP A 6 -6.89 51.10 48.68
N GLY A 7 -7.16 51.05 47.36
CA GLY A 7 -7.62 52.21 46.55
C GLY A 7 -6.50 52.62 45.57
N GLY A 8 -6.67 53.02 44.31
CA GLY A 8 -7.82 53.25 43.44
C GLY A 8 -7.38 54.18 42.29
N ARG A 9 -8.00 54.03 41.11
CA ARG A 9 -8.15 55.00 39.99
C ARG A 9 -6.85 55.32 39.20
N GLY A 10 -6.88 55.58 37.89
CA GLY A 10 -8.00 56.01 37.06
C GLY A 10 -7.80 55.83 35.56
N CYS A 11 -8.93 56.08 34.90
CA CYS A 11 -9.22 56.07 33.48
C CYS A 11 -8.93 57.45 32.87
N GLY A 12 -8.47 57.50 31.62
CA GLY A 12 -8.49 58.69 30.75
C GLY A 12 -8.68 58.20 29.30
N SER A 13 -9.91 58.21 28.79
CA SER A 13 -10.49 59.20 27.85
C SER A 13 -9.73 59.29 26.52
N ALA A 14 -10.22 58.72 25.41
CA ALA A 14 -11.34 59.17 24.58
C ALA A 14 -11.00 60.31 23.59
N SER A 15 -11.28 60.00 22.31
CA SER A 15 -11.71 60.90 21.24
C SER A 15 -10.64 61.67 20.45
N ALA A 16 -10.39 61.20 19.23
CA ALA A 16 -10.33 62.07 18.06
C ALA A 16 -11.05 61.36 16.90
N ALA A 17 -12.26 61.82 16.65
CA ALA A 17 -13.18 61.30 15.67
C ALA A 17 -12.94 61.90 14.26
N LEU A 18 -13.34 61.10 13.26
CA LEU A 18 -14.15 61.50 12.11
C LEU A 18 -13.54 62.14 10.84
N ARG A 19 -13.66 61.37 9.74
CA ARG A 19 -14.18 61.69 8.37
C ARG A 19 -13.23 61.40 7.20
N ARG A 20 -13.59 60.35 6.43
CA ARG A 20 -13.93 60.36 4.98
C ARG A 20 -14.19 58.90 4.56
N LEU A 21 -15.43 58.44 4.61
CA LEU A 21 -16.39 58.35 3.48
C LEU A 21 -15.99 57.35 2.37
N ALA A 22 -16.65 56.19 2.45
CA ALA A 22 -17.42 55.54 1.40
C ALA A 22 -16.72 55.16 0.08
N ARG A 23 -16.58 53.85 -0.15
CA ARG A 23 -16.95 53.17 -1.42
C ARG A 23 -17.35 51.72 -1.11
N SER A 24 -18.65 51.45 -1.26
CA SER A 24 -19.29 50.14 -1.13
C SER A 24 -18.85 49.14 -2.21
N PRO A 25 -19.03 47.83 -1.95
CA PRO A 25 -18.72 46.76 -2.90
C PRO A 25 -19.69 46.79 -4.09
N ARG A 26 -19.17 46.52 -5.29
CA ARG A 26 -20.00 46.38 -6.50
C ARG A 26 -20.71 45.02 -6.49
N VAL A 27 -21.99 45.13 -6.15
CA VAL A 27 -23.20 44.40 -6.57
C VAL A 27 -23.00 43.21 -7.53
N ASP A 28 -23.62 42.12 -7.09
CA ASP A 28 -23.78 40.83 -7.72
C ASP A 28 -24.50 40.88 -9.08
N HIS A 29 -24.09 39.99 -9.99
CA HIS A 29 -24.82 39.70 -11.21
C HIS A 29 -26.07 38.87 -10.86
N PHE A 30 -27.25 39.45 -11.09
CA PHE A 30 -28.55 38.83 -10.89
C PHE A 30 -28.94 38.06 -12.16
N ASP A 31 -28.95 36.73 -12.11
CA ASP A 31 -29.48 35.84 -13.16
C ASP A 31 -30.93 35.45 -12.79
N PRO A 32 -31.95 35.73 -13.63
CA PRO A 32 -33.35 35.49 -13.29
C PRO A 32 -33.81 34.03 -13.46
N HIS A 33 -32.93 33.06 -13.71
CA HIS A 33 -33.31 31.65 -13.78
C HIS A 33 -32.45 30.78 -12.85
N GLY A 34 -32.94 30.60 -11.62
CA GLY A 34 -32.29 29.85 -10.54
C GLY A 34 -32.00 28.38 -10.85
N LEU A 35 -30.85 28.12 -11.49
CA LEU A 35 -30.15 26.85 -11.45
C LEU A 35 -28.66 27.11 -11.24
N VAL A 36 -28.18 26.89 -10.01
CA VAL A 36 -26.75 26.88 -9.71
C VAL A 36 -26.16 25.62 -10.34
N VAL A 37 -25.61 25.76 -11.55
CA VAL A 37 -24.77 24.74 -12.16
C VAL A 37 -23.37 24.89 -11.55
N PRO A 38 -22.83 23.91 -10.80
CA PRO A 38 -21.46 23.99 -10.32
C PRO A 38 -20.53 24.10 -11.53
N GLY A 39 -19.79 25.21 -11.60
CA GLY A 39 -18.80 25.45 -12.62
C GLY A 39 -17.84 24.26 -12.67
N ARG A 40 -17.71 23.67 -13.86
CA ARG A 40 -16.66 22.70 -14.18
C ARG A 40 -15.34 23.28 -13.71
N ALA A 41 -14.78 22.70 -12.64
CA ALA A 41 -13.39 22.89 -12.31
C ALA A 41 -12.58 22.65 -13.59
N ALA A 42 -11.86 23.68 -14.02
CA ALA A 42 -10.99 23.61 -15.16
C ALA A 42 -10.08 22.39 -14.98
N ALA A 43 -10.20 21.41 -15.88
CA ALA A 43 -9.29 20.29 -15.95
C ALA A 43 -7.89 20.86 -16.22
N SER A 44 -7.08 20.99 -15.18
CA SER A 44 -5.66 21.30 -15.30
C SER A 44 -4.98 20.09 -15.94
N GLY A 45 -4.89 20.11 -17.28
CA GLY A 45 -4.21 19.13 -18.11
C GLY A 45 -2.69 19.16 -18.00
N GLY A 46 -2.15 19.11 -16.78
CA GLY A 46 -0.77 18.67 -16.57
C GLY A 46 -0.76 17.16 -16.67
N GLY A 47 -0.10 16.58 -17.67
CA GLY A 47 -0.02 15.13 -17.84
C GLY A 47 0.43 14.48 -16.52
N ALA A 48 -0.48 13.82 -15.82
CA ALA A 48 -0.25 13.37 -14.45
C ALA A 48 1.00 12.48 -14.42
N VAL A 49 2.05 12.93 -13.74
CA VAL A 49 3.32 12.21 -13.64
C VAL A 49 3.01 10.83 -13.05
N ARG A 50 3.40 9.78 -13.78
CA ARG A 50 3.20 8.40 -13.35
C ARG A 50 3.98 8.15 -12.05
N PRO A 51 3.34 7.63 -10.99
CA PRO A 51 4.03 7.30 -9.74
C PRO A 51 5.23 6.38 -9.99
N LEU A 52 6.38 6.75 -9.44
CA LEU A 52 7.56 5.90 -9.43
C LEU A 52 7.48 4.92 -8.25
N ILE A 53 7.59 3.63 -8.53
CA ILE A 53 7.45 2.54 -7.57
C ILE A 53 8.80 1.83 -7.44
N GLY A 54 9.36 1.81 -6.24
CA GLY A 54 10.58 1.05 -5.95
C GLY A 54 10.27 -0.44 -5.86
N VAL A 55 11.05 -1.29 -6.52
CA VAL A 55 10.82 -2.74 -6.58
C VAL A 55 12.07 -3.47 -6.11
N THR A 56 12.00 -4.14 -4.96
CA THR A 56 13.10 -4.99 -4.49
C THR A 56 13.12 -6.30 -5.28
N VAL A 57 14.31 -6.75 -5.65
CA VAL A 57 14.51 -8.04 -6.34
C VAL A 57 15.72 -8.79 -5.79
N SER A 58 15.67 -10.12 -5.90
CA SER A 58 16.81 -10.97 -5.53
C SER A 58 18.02 -10.74 -6.46
N ARG A 59 19.23 -11.02 -5.97
CA ARG A 59 20.43 -10.93 -6.82
C ARG A 59 20.44 -11.95 -7.97
N ARG A 60 19.88 -13.14 -7.72
CA ARG A 60 19.99 -14.31 -8.62
C ARG A 60 18.90 -14.34 -9.67
N SER A 61 17.66 -14.06 -9.29
CA SER A 61 16.49 -14.14 -10.17
C SER A 61 15.94 -12.76 -10.57
N GLY A 62 16.44 -11.68 -9.98
CA GLY A 62 15.90 -10.33 -10.19
C GLY A 62 15.89 -9.89 -11.65
N TRP A 63 16.87 -10.28 -12.46
CA TRP A 63 16.90 -9.96 -13.89
C TRP A 63 15.74 -10.61 -14.68
N ARG A 64 15.21 -11.74 -14.22
CA ARG A 64 14.07 -12.44 -14.84
C ARG A 64 12.73 -11.95 -14.34
N VAL A 65 12.66 -11.63 -13.04
CA VAL A 65 11.40 -11.24 -12.38
C VAL A 65 11.08 -9.76 -12.60
N PHE A 66 12.09 -8.88 -12.59
CA PHE A 66 11.90 -7.44 -12.69
C PHE A 66 11.13 -7.01 -13.94
N PRO A 67 11.35 -7.57 -15.16
CA PRO A 67 10.55 -7.21 -16.33
C PRO A 67 9.05 -7.44 -16.15
N PHE A 68 8.64 -8.53 -15.48
CA PHE A 68 7.23 -8.81 -15.21
C PHE A 68 6.65 -7.82 -14.19
N MET A 69 7.42 -7.47 -13.16
CA MET A 69 7.02 -6.43 -12.20
C MET A 69 6.89 -5.06 -12.86
N ALA A 70 7.90 -4.66 -13.62
CA ALA A 70 7.91 -3.40 -14.33
C ALA A 70 6.73 -3.30 -15.31
N PHE A 71 6.42 -4.40 -16.01
CA PHE A 71 5.26 -4.48 -16.89
C PHE A 71 3.94 -4.38 -16.12
N ALA A 72 3.80 -5.09 -15.00
CA ALA A 72 2.60 -5.03 -14.16
C ALA A 72 2.35 -3.62 -13.59
N VAL A 73 3.39 -2.96 -13.08
CA VAL A 73 3.34 -1.58 -12.61
C VAL A 73 3.04 -0.60 -13.75
N TRP A 74 3.63 -0.81 -14.94
CA TRP A 74 3.36 0.01 -16.11
C TRP A 74 1.90 -0.10 -16.58
N LEU A 75 1.33 -1.31 -16.61
CA LEU A 75 -0.10 -1.55 -16.91
C LEU A 75 -1.04 -0.89 -15.89
N ALA A 76 -0.57 -0.71 -14.66
CA ALA A 76 -1.29 -0.01 -13.60
C ALA A 76 -1.14 1.52 -13.67
N GLY A 77 -0.34 2.05 -14.61
CA GLY A 77 -0.13 3.50 -14.77
C GLY A 77 1.00 4.07 -13.91
N GLY A 78 1.89 3.23 -13.38
CA GLY A 78 3.11 3.62 -12.68
C GLY A 78 4.38 3.44 -13.55
N ARG A 79 5.53 3.66 -12.92
CA ARG A 79 6.88 3.32 -13.43
C ARG A 79 7.62 2.55 -12.36
N ALA A 80 8.37 1.51 -12.72
CA ALA A 80 9.15 0.73 -11.75
C ALA A 80 10.62 1.16 -11.72
N LEU A 81 11.18 1.24 -10.52
CA LEU A 81 12.60 1.43 -10.25
C LEU A 81 13.16 0.18 -9.57
N ARG A 82 14.19 -0.45 -10.14
CA ARG A 82 14.79 -1.66 -9.58
C ARG A 82 15.70 -1.34 -8.40
N TRP A 83 15.50 -2.03 -7.29
CA TRP A 83 16.41 -2.07 -6.13
C TRP A 83 16.91 -3.50 -5.90
N GLN A 84 18.23 -3.62 -5.75
CA GLN A 84 18.90 -4.90 -5.60
C GLN A 84 20.15 -4.66 -4.75
N THR A 85 20.42 -5.56 -3.81
CA THR A 85 21.62 -5.53 -2.96
C THR A 85 22.89 -5.44 -3.82
N GLY A 86 23.74 -4.45 -3.51
CA GLY A 86 25.02 -4.22 -4.17
C GLY A 86 24.98 -3.58 -5.57
N HIS A 87 23.82 -3.13 -6.06
CA HIS A 87 23.72 -2.52 -7.41
C HIS A 87 23.27 -1.05 -7.40
N ARG A 88 22.40 -0.65 -6.47
CA ARG A 88 21.89 0.72 -6.38
C ARG A 88 21.46 1.01 -4.95
N GLU A 89 21.80 2.18 -4.43
CA GLU A 89 21.30 2.65 -3.14
C GLU A 89 19.78 2.80 -3.17
N VAL A 90 19.14 2.44 -2.06
CA VAL A 90 17.71 2.62 -1.87
C VAL A 90 17.46 4.09 -1.53
N ASP A 91 16.69 4.75 -2.37
CA ASP A 91 16.24 6.12 -2.16
C ASP A 91 14.71 6.13 -2.03
N LEU A 92 14.24 6.17 -0.79
CA LEU A 92 12.80 6.19 -0.48
C LEU A 92 12.16 7.57 -0.74
N GLU A 93 12.95 8.62 -0.89
CA GLU A 93 12.45 9.97 -1.16
C GLU A 93 12.07 10.13 -2.64
N ALA A 94 12.78 9.45 -3.53
CA ALA A 94 12.51 9.48 -4.96
C ALA A 94 11.27 8.66 -5.41
N VAL A 95 10.71 7.82 -4.54
CA VAL A 95 9.58 6.94 -4.89
C VAL A 95 8.28 7.32 -4.20
N HIS A 96 7.18 6.84 -4.78
CA HIS A 96 5.81 7.12 -4.35
C HIS A 96 5.12 5.88 -3.76
N GLY A 97 5.79 4.72 -3.81
CA GLY A 97 5.32 3.45 -3.28
C GLY A 97 6.37 2.37 -3.51
N VAL A 98 6.20 1.21 -2.88
CA VAL A 98 7.16 0.12 -2.94
C VAL A 98 6.50 -1.23 -3.20
N VAL A 99 7.20 -2.08 -3.94
CA VAL A 99 6.89 -3.51 -4.09
C VAL A 99 8.06 -4.29 -3.50
N ILE A 100 7.76 -5.15 -2.53
CA ILE A 100 8.74 -6.10 -2.02
C ILE A 100 8.55 -7.42 -2.77
N GLY A 101 9.51 -7.75 -3.64
CA GLY A 101 9.42 -8.89 -4.54
C GLY A 101 9.60 -10.24 -3.84
N GLY A 102 9.26 -11.32 -4.55
CA GLY A 102 9.51 -12.69 -4.09
C GLY A 102 10.98 -13.11 -4.16
N GLY A 103 11.30 -14.33 -3.70
CA GLY A 103 12.61 -14.99 -3.88
C GLY A 103 12.85 -16.06 -2.82
N ASP A 104 14.11 -16.27 -2.45
CA ASP A 104 14.53 -17.28 -1.46
C ASP A 104 13.88 -17.03 -0.07
N ASP A 105 13.83 -18.06 0.77
CA ASP A 105 13.12 -18.06 2.07
C ASP A 105 13.69 -17.02 3.07
N ILE A 106 12.89 -16.59 4.06
CA ILE A 106 13.31 -15.60 5.10
C ILE A 106 14.10 -16.29 6.21
N GLU A 107 15.12 -15.61 6.73
CA GLU A 107 15.90 -16.11 7.86
C GLU A 107 15.07 -16.28 9.15
N PRO A 108 15.03 -17.49 9.74
CA PRO A 108 14.22 -17.78 10.92
C PRO A 108 14.49 -16.89 12.14
N THR A 109 15.75 -16.49 12.32
CA THR A 109 16.18 -15.63 13.43
C THR A 109 15.46 -14.28 13.43
N LEU A 110 15.02 -13.78 12.26
CA LEU A 110 14.32 -12.50 12.12
C LEU A 110 12.90 -12.48 12.68
N TYR A 111 12.31 -13.66 12.89
CA TYR A 111 10.97 -13.79 13.47
C TYR A 111 10.95 -14.68 14.73
N GLY A 112 12.13 -14.89 15.34
CA GLY A 112 12.28 -15.70 16.55
C GLY A 112 12.08 -17.21 16.34
N GLY A 113 12.25 -17.70 15.10
CA GLY A 113 12.17 -19.12 14.77
C GLY A 113 13.54 -19.83 14.82
N GLU A 114 13.51 -21.16 14.88
CA GLU A 114 14.71 -22.00 14.83
C GLU A 114 15.21 -22.21 13.39
N LEU A 115 16.53 -22.28 13.22
CA LEU A 115 17.17 -22.57 11.94
C LEU A 115 16.83 -23.99 11.46
N GLN A 116 16.18 -24.09 10.30
CA GLN A 116 15.91 -25.36 9.62
C GLN A 116 16.92 -25.58 8.48
N LEU A 117 17.42 -26.82 8.35
CA LEU A 117 18.52 -27.21 7.45
C LEU A 117 18.23 -27.01 5.95
N ASP A 118 16.97 -26.88 5.54
CA ASP A 118 16.53 -26.78 4.13
C ASP A 118 16.16 -25.36 3.68
N VAL A 119 16.39 -24.34 4.52
CA VAL A 119 16.03 -22.95 4.23
C VAL A 119 17.15 -22.24 3.46
N ARG A 120 16.81 -21.62 2.33
CA ARG A 120 17.76 -20.77 1.58
C ARG A 120 17.70 -19.34 2.10
N LEU A 121 18.78 -18.89 2.72
CA LEU A 121 18.88 -17.60 3.38
C LEU A 121 19.59 -16.55 2.50
N ASP A 122 19.16 -15.29 2.62
CA ASP A 122 19.83 -14.12 2.00
C ASP A 122 19.86 -12.93 2.98
N PRO A 123 20.73 -12.96 4.02
CA PRO A 123 20.72 -11.98 5.10
C PRO A 123 20.89 -10.52 4.64
N ASP A 124 21.69 -10.29 3.60
CA ASP A 124 21.88 -8.96 3.01
C ASP A 124 20.56 -8.42 2.43
N ARG A 125 19.79 -9.30 1.78
CA ARG A 125 18.48 -8.97 1.25
C ARG A 125 17.47 -8.77 2.37
N ASP A 126 17.52 -9.60 3.40
CA ASP A 126 16.65 -9.49 4.56
C ASP A 126 16.84 -8.13 5.23
N ALA A 127 18.09 -7.70 5.42
CA ALA A 127 18.42 -6.37 5.94
C ALA A 127 17.92 -5.24 5.01
N LEU A 128 18.11 -5.38 3.70
CA LEU A 128 17.63 -4.41 2.71
C LEU A 128 16.10 -4.27 2.76
N GLU A 129 15.37 -5.38 2.73
CA GLU A 129 13.90 -5.38 2.70
C GLU A 129 13.32 -4.87 4.01
N GLN A 130 13.93 -5.19 5.16
CA GLN A 130 13.57 -4.60 6.45
C GLN A 130 13.79 -3.08 6.45
N HIS A 131 14.93 -2.60 5.95
CA HIS A 131 15.21 -1.18 5.84
C HIS A 131 14.18 -0.46 4.95
N VAL A 132 13.88 -1.03 3.78
CA VAL A 132 12.86 -0.50 2.85
C VAL A 132 11.48 -0.45 3.51
N LEU A 133 11.05 -1.53 4.18
CA LEU A 133 9.73 -1.61 4.79
C LEU A 133 9.59 -0.64 5.96
N ARG A 134 10.55 -0.60 6.89
CA ARG A 134 10.54 0.35 8.02
C ARG A 134 10.51 1.78 7.51
N GLY A 135 11.40 2.12 6.58
CA GLY A 135 11.45 3.45 5.99
C GLY A 135 10.20 3.80 5.19
N ALA A 136 9.53 2.82 4.57
CA ALA A 136 8.25 3.00 3.90
C ALA A 136 7.12 3.31 4.90
N PHE A 137 7.05 2.59 6.02
CA PHE A 137 6.08 2.89 7.08
C PHE A 137 6.27 4.30 7.66
N GLU A 138 7.51 4.67 7.99
CA GLU A 138 7.84 6.02 8.49
C GLU A 138 7.42 7.14 7.55
N ARG A 139 7.52 6.90 6.24
CA ARG A 139 7.23 7.89 5.18
C ARG A 139 5.79 7.81 4.66
N ASN A 140 4.95 6.97 5.27
CA ASN A 140 3.60 6.68 4.80
C ASN A 140 3.58 6.24 3.31
N LEU A 141 4.57 5.47 2.86
CA LEU A 141 4.63 4.94 1.49
C LEU A 141 3.75 3.68 1.38
N PRO A 142 2.91 3.56 0.33
CA PRO A 142 2.11 2.37 0.11
C PRO A 142 2.99 1.18 -0.32
N ILE A 143 2.65 -0.01 0.18
CA ILE A 143 3.45 -1.24 0.09
C ILE A 143 2.64 -2.37 -0.57
N LEU A 144 3.25 -3.07 -1.52
CA LEU A 144 2.77 -4.37 -2.00
C LEU A 144 3.84 -5.44 -1.76
N GLY A 145 3.55 -6.38 -0.85
CA GLY A 145 4.40 -7.54 -0.57
C GLY A 145 4.01 -8.74 -1.44
N ILE A 146 4.96 -9.33 -2.16
CA ILE A 146 4.71 -10.45 -3.06
C ILE A 146 5.52 -11.68 -2.62
N CYS A 147 4.83 -12.80 -2.41
CA CYS A 147 5.39 -14.05 -1.90
C CYS A 147 6.19 -13.80 -0.62
N ARG A 148 7.52 -13.94 -0.68
CA ARG A 148 8.46 -13.56 0.38
C ARG A 148 8.23 -12.14 0.90
N GLY A 149 7.92 -11.16 0.04
CA GLY A 149 7.65 -9.80 0.48
C GLY A 149 6.44 -9.66 1.41
N ALA A 150 5.42 -10.52 1.24
CA ALA A 150 4.27 -10.56 2.15
C ALA A 150 4.64 -11.12 3.53
N GLN A 151 5.57 -12.08 3.56
CA GLN A 151 6.10 -12.64 4.79
C GLN A 151 6.97 -11.61 5.52
N MET A 152 7.86 -10.90 4.82
CA MET A 152 8.70 -9.87 5.42
C MET A 152 7.87 -8.69 5.94
N LEU A 153 6.80 -8.30 5.22
CA LEU A 153 5.82 -7.32 5.71
C LEU A 153 5.25 -7.73 7.08
N ASN A 154 4.88 -9.01 7.23
CA ASN A 154 4.37 -9.55 8.50
C ASN A 154 5.43 -9.51 9.61
N VAL A 155 6.67 -9.91 9.30
CA VAL A 155 7.79 -9.96 10.25
C VAL A 155 8.17 -8.57 10.75
N VAL A 156 8.26 -7.57 9.87
CA VAL A 156 8.58 -6.18 10.25
C VAL A 156 7.54 -5.60 11.23
N LEU A 157 6.29 -6.05 11.13
CA LEU A 157 5.21 -5.68 12.05
C LEU A 157 5.11 -6.61 13.28
N GLY A 158 6.10 -7.46 13.54
CA GLY A 158 6.18 -8.30 14.75
C GLY A 158 5.48 -9.66 14.67
N GLY A 159 5.05 -10.07 13.48
CA GLY A 159 4.47 -11.39 13.23
C GLY A 159 5.52 -12.51 13.13
N SER A 160 5.06 -13.75 13.01
CA SER A 160 5.88 -14.96 12.82
C SER A 160 5.52 -15.73 11.54
N LEU A 161 6.38 -16.68 11.16
CA LEU A 161 6.19 -17.54 9.99
C LEU A 161 6.28 -19.02 10.39
N HIS A 162 5.54 -19.87 9.68
CA HIS A 162 5.80 -21.29 9.64
C HIS A 162 6.96 -21.57 8.68
N GLY A 163 8.02 -22.24 9.15
CA GLY A 163 9.17 -22.65 8.34
C GLY A 163 8.81 -23.64 7.22
N ASP A 164 7.98 -24.63 7.52
CA ASP A 164 7.27 -25.45 6.52
C ASP A 164 5.77 -25.37 6.78
N ALA A 165 5.09 -24.50 6.05
CA ALA A 165 3.66 -24.29 6.22
C ALA A 165 2.81 -25.53 5.83
N TYR A 166 3.32 -26.41 4.95
CA TYR A 166 2.60 -27.62 4.55
C TYR A 166 2.76 -28.76 5.56
N ALA A 167 3.71 -28.66 6.50
CA ALA A 167 3.77 -29.56 7.64
C ALA A 167 2.69 -29.22 8.68
N VAL A 168 2.23 -27.97 8.71
CA VAL A 168 1.24 -27.46 9.67
C VAL A 168 -0.18 -27.50 9.09
N HIS A 169 -0.33 -27.12 7.82
CA HIS A 169 -1.63 -27.05 7.17
C HIS A 169 -1.84 -28.20 6.18
N PRO A 170 -3.02 -28.83 6.14
CA PRO A 170 -3.37 -29.88 5.18
C PRO A 170 -3.61 -29.34 3.76
N SER A 171 -2.92 -28.27 3.39
CA SER A 171 -3.03 -27.62 2.09
C SER A 171 -2.32 -28.43 1.01
N ARG A 172 -2.88 -28.47 -0.20
CA ARG A 172 -2.24 -29.18 -1.31
C ARG A 172 -0.97 -28.45 -1.78
N ARG A 173 0.16 -29.13 -1.74
CA ARG A 173 1.45 -28.60 -2.21
C ARG A 173 1.48 -28.53 -3.73
N TYR A 174 1.64 -27.32 -4.25
CA TYR A 174 1.86 -27.05 -5.67
C TYR A 174 3.22 -26.34 -5.82
N ARG A 175 3.96 -26.66 -6.88
CA ARG A 175 5.17 -25.93 -7.30
C ARG A 175 5.04 -25.57 -8.76
N THR A 176 4.31 -24.50 -9.06
CA THR A 176 4.03 -24.10 -10.45
C THR A 176 3.69 -22.62 -10.56
N VAL A 177 4.05 -22.03 -11.71
CA VAL A 177 3.66 -20.68 -12.13
C VAL A 177 2.20 -20.62 -12.62
N LEU A 178 1.56 -21.76 -12.83
CA LEU A 178 0.17 -21.84 -13.30
C LEU A 178 -0.82 -21.62 -12.14
N PRO A 179 -1.99 -20.99 -12.39
CA PRO A 179 -2.98 -20.67 -11.37
C PRO A 179 -3.80 -21.92 -10.94
N ARG A 180 -3.15 -22.84 -10.22
CA ARG A 180 -3.76 -24.11 -9.79
C ARG A 180 -4.35 -24.06 -8.40
N LYS A 181 -3.75 -23.29 -7.49
CA LYS A 181 -4.16 -23.19 -6.09
C LYS A 181 -5.38 -22.28 -5.97
N LYS A 182 -6.32 -22.65 -5.10
CA LYS A 182 -7.51 -21.85 -4.79
C LYS A 182 -7.25 -21.04 -3.53
N VAL A 183 -7.61 -19.76 -3.56
CA VAL A 183 -7.58 -18.86 -2.40
C VAL A 183 -8.96 -18.30 -2.22
N ASP A 184 -9.58 -18.58 -1.08
CA ASP A 184 -10.81 -17.96 -0.65
C ASP A 184 -10.49 -16.60 -0.05
N VAL A 185 -11.06 -15.56 -0.64
CA VAL A 185 -10.87 -14.16 -0.26
C VAL A 185 -11.92 -13.80 0.78
N LEU A 186 -11.48 -13.29 1.92
CA LEU A 186 -12.38 -12.95 3.02
C LEU A 186 -13.16 -11.67 2.67
N GLN A 187 -14.46 -11.66 2.96
CA GLN A 187 -15.33 -10.52 2.66
C GLN A 187 -15.00 -9.29 3.52
N GLY A 188 -15.29 -8.10 3.00
CA GLY A 188 -15.01 -6.83 3.69
C GLY A 188 -13.51 -6.51 3.78
N THR A 189 -12.70 -7.17 2.96
CA THR A 189 -11.25 -6.93 2.85
C THR A 189 -10.94 -6.06 1.65
N LEU A 190 -9.88 -5.27 1.74
CA LEU A 190 -9.35 -4.49 0.62
C LEU A 190 -9.03 -5.41 -0.56
N LEU A 191 -8.51 -6.62 -0.30
CA LEU A 191 -8.34 -7.63 -1.32
C LEU A 191 -9.66 -8.04 -1.98
N SER A 192 -10.74 -8.25 -1.22
CA SER A 192 -12.06 -8.60 -1.77
C SER A 192 -12.60 -7.51 -2.68
N HIS A 193 -12.50 -6.25 -2.24
CA HIS A 193 -12.91 -5.09 -3.03
C HIS A 193 -12.04 -4.97 -4.30
N THR A 194 -10.72 -5.00 -4.14
CA THR A 194 -9.75 -4.85 -5.24
C THR A 194 -9.86 -5.98 -6.26
N ALA A 195 -9.89 -7.23 -5.83
CA ALA A 195 -9.95 -8.38 -6.72
C ALA A 195 -11.32 -8.52 -7.40
N ARG A 196 -12.39 -8.06 -6.73
CA ARG A 196 -13.79 -8.25 -7.11
C ARG A 196 -14.13 -9.73 -7.32
N SER A 197 -13.62 -10.57 -6.42
CA SER A 197 -13.85 -12.01 -6.43
C SER A 197 -13.77 -12.56 -5.01
N ALA A 198 -14.70 -13.47 -4.67
CA ALA A 198 -14.64 -14.23 -3.43
C ALA A 198 -13.62 -15.38 -3.47
N CYS A 199 -13.16 -15.77 -4.67
CA CYS A 199 -12.20 -16.85 -4.85
C CYS A 199 -11.23 -16.52 -5.99
N LEU A 200 -9.95 -16.72 -5.75
CA LEU A 200 -8.88 -16.54 -6.73
C LEU A 200 -8.21 -17.87 -7.03
N ARG A 201 -7.87 -18.06 -8.31
CA ARG A 201 -6.91 -19.10 -8.72
C ARG A 201 -5.55 -18.47 -8.88
N VAL A 202 -4.59 -18.98 -8.11
CA VAL A 202 -3.26 -18.40 -7.96
C VAL A 202 -2.16 -19.44 -8.19
N ASN A 203 -0.97 -18.97 -8.50
CA ASN A 203 0.22 -19.81 -8.57
C ASN A 203 0.82 -20.02 -7.17
N ALA A 204 1.68 -21.02 -7.03
CA ALA A 204 2.23 -21.39 -5.73
C ALA A 204 3.69 -21.80 -5.89
N LEU A 205 4.55 -21.02 -5.27
CA LEU A 205 6.01 -21.12 -5.33
C LEU A 205 6.63 -20.77 -3.95
N HIS A 206 5.99 -21.23 -2.88
CA HIS A 206 6.40 -20.93 -1.51
C HIS A 206 6.30 -22.18 -0.64
N SER A 207 7.16 -22.29 0.37
CA SER A 207 7.17 -23.31 1.43
C SER A 207 6.73 -22.72 2.76
N GLN A 208 7.12 -21.47 3.03
CA GLN A 208 6.77 -20.71 4.22
C GLN A 208 5.41 -20.01 4.07
N ALA A 209 4.76 -19.71 5.20
CA ALA A 209 3.55 -18.89 5.26
C ALA A 209 3.47 -18.17 6.62
N VAL A 210 2.60 -17.16 6.70
CA VAL A 210 2.34 -16.43 7.95
C VAL A 210 1.70 -17.35 8.99
N ASP A 211 2.26 -17.31 10.20
CA ASP A 211 1.76 -17.98 11.41
C ASP A 211 0.99 -16.98 12.28
N ARG A 212 1.69 -16.20 13.11
CA ARG A 212 1.12 -15.07 13.85
C ARG A 212 1.18 -13.81 13.01
N LEU A 213 0.07 -13.08 12.96
CA LEU A 213 0.01 -11.78 12.30
C LEU A 213 0.81 -10.72 13.07
N GLY A 214 1.47 -9.85 12.32
CA GLY A 214 2.02 -8.61 12.83
C GLY A 214 0.92 -7.59 13.18
N GLU A 215 1.30 -6.55 13.91
CA GLU A 215 0.41 -5.51 14.40
C GLU A 215 -0.28 -4.74 13.26
N GLY A 216 -1.58 -4.47 13.42
CA GLY A 216 -2.38 -3.72 12.45
C GLY A 216 -2.70 -4.47 11.16
N LEU A 217 -2.31 -5.76 11.06
CA LEU A 217 -2.67 -6.63 9.95
C LEU A 217 -3.92 -7.45 10.24
N ARG A 218 -4.65 -7.77 9.18
CA ARG A 218 -5.66 -8.84 9.17
C ARG A 218 -5.38 -9.83 8.04
N VAL A 219 -5.93 -11.04 8.18
CA VAL A 219 -5.97 -11.99 7.06
C VAL A 219 -6.95 -11.50 6.01
N ALA A 220 -6.52 -11.52 4.74
CA ALA A 220 -7.33 -11.16 3.58
C ALA A 220 -7.75 -12.36 2.72
N GLY A 221 -7.02 -13.48 2.82
CA GLY A 221 -7.37 -14.71 2.12
C GLY A 221 -6.62 -15.93 2.63
N ARG A 222 -7.26 -17.10 2.49
CA ARG A 222 -6.72 -18.41 2.90
C ARG A 222 -6.91 -19.44 1.79
N ASP A 223 -6.09 -20.48 1.78
CA ASP A 223 -6.34 -21.65 0.93
C ASP A 223 -7.32 -22.64 1.58
N ASP A 224 -7.57 -23.74 0.86
CA ASP A 224 -8.42 -24.85 1.26
C ASP A 224 -7.98 -25.57 2.54
N GLY A 225 -6.70 -25.53 2.87
CA GLY A 225 -6.14 -26.07 4.12
C GLY A 225 -6.06 -25.04 5.25
N GLY A 226 -6.60 -23.82 5.05
CA GLY A 226 -6.59 -22.75 6.04
C GLY A 226 -5.28 -21.97 6.11
N MET A 227 -4.29 -22.27 5.28
CA MET A 227 -3.02 -21.54 5.23
C MET A 227 -3.25 -20.10 4.80
N VAL A 228 -2.63 -19.13 5.48
CA VAL A 228 -2.71 -17.71 5.10
C VAL A 228 -2.09 -17.51 3.72
N GLN A 229 -2.83 -16.86 2.83
CA GLN A 229 -2.40 -16.59 1.44
C GLN A 229 -2.38 -15.09 1.14
N ALA A 230 -3.09 -14.27 1.91
CA ALA A 230 -2.98 -12.83 1.83
C ALA A 230 -3.22 -12.18 3.19
N VAL A 231 -2.52 -11.08 3.42
CA VAL A 231 -2.66 -10.20 4.58
C VAL A 231 -2.77 -8.76 4.11
N GLU A 232 -3.46 -7.92 4.86
CA GLU A 232 -3.57 -6.50 4.55
C GLU A 232 -3.60 -5.67 5.84
N ARG A 233 -3.16 -4.43 5.73
CA ARG A 233 -3.18 -3.48 6.85
C ARG A 233 -4.52 -2.77 6.93
N LEU A 234 -4.92 -2.44 8.16
CA LEU A 234 -6.21 -1.80 8.46
C LEU A 234 -6.21 -0.28 8.34
N THR A 235 -5.03 0.33 8.32
CA THR A 235 -4.83 1.79 8.32
C THR A 235 -3.70 2.17 7.37
N ASP A 236 -3.60 3.47 7.05
CA ASP A 236 -2.51 4.00 6.23
C ASP A 236 -1.14 3.91 6.93
N PRO A 237 -0.05 3.57 6.21
CA PRO A 237 -0.01 3.42 4.75
C PRO A 237 -0.70 2.16 4.25
N PHE A 238 -1.24 2.23 3.02
CA PHE A 238 -1.75 1.07 2.30
C PHE A 238 -0.67 -0.02 2.33
N ALA A 239 -1.02 -1.21 2.80
CA ALA A 239 -0.13 -2.36 2.71
C ALA A 239 -0.95 -3.62 2.42
N LEU A 240 -0.60 -4.30 1.31
CA LEU A 240 -1.20 -5.56 0.89
C LEU A 240 -0.09 -6.58 0.66
N GLY A 241 -0.19 -7.73 1.31
CA GLY A 241 0.72 -8.86 1.14
C GLY A 241 -0.01 -10.04 0.51
N VAL A 242 0.51 -10.60 -0.58
CA VAL A 242 -0.02 -11.81 -1.23
C VAL A 242 1.07 -12.86 -1.35
N GLN A 243 0.74 -14.12 -1.05
CA GLN A 243 1.72 -15.22 -1.00
C GLN A 243 2.07 -15.79 -2.39
N TRP A 244 1.23 -15.49 -3.39
CA TRP A 244 1.44 -15.88 -4.78
C TRP A 244 2.15 -14.78 -5.58
N HIS A 245 2.39 -15.04 -6.86
CA HIS A 245 3.07 -14.15 -7.79
C HIS A 245 2.10 -13.54 -8.83
N PRO A 246 1.44 -12.41 -8.51
CA PRO A 246 0.49 -11.76 -9.41
C PRO A 246 1.12 -11.18 -10.68
N GLU A 247 2.43 -10.92 -10.68
CA GLU A 247 3.20 -10.45 -11.84
C GLU A 247 3.18 -11.42 -13.01
N TYR A 248 3.10 -12.73 -12.75
CA TYR A 248 2.96 -13.76 -13.79
C TYR A 248 1.50 -13.97 -14.22
N LEU A 249 0.55 -13.33 -13.52
CA LEU A 249 -0.88 -13.52 -13.70
C LEU A 249 -1.57 -12.26 -14.23
N VAL A 250 -0.80 -11.30 -14.76
CA VAL A 250 -1.29 -10.02 -15.31
C VAL A 250 -2.30 -10.19 -16.44
N TYR A 251 -2.41 -11.36 -17.08
CA TYR A 251 -3.47 -11.65 -18.05
C TYR A 251 -4.87 -11.72 -17.38
N ARG A 252 -4.94 -11.99 -16.07
CA ARG A 252 -6.18 -12.00 -15.27
C ARG A 252 -6.46 -10.63 -14.65
N ARG A 253 -7.69 -10.12 -14.81
CA ARG A 253 -8.12 -8.80 -14.31
C ARG A 253 -7.84 -8.61 -12.81
N ALA A 254 -8.20 -9.58 -11.98
CA ALA A 254 -8.04 -9.51 -10.53
C ALA A 254 -6.58 -9.22 -10.10
N HIS A 255 -5.60 -9.79 -10.80
CA HIS A 255 -4.19 -9.63 -10.45
C HIS A 255 -3.64 -8.28 -10.89
N ARG A 256 -4.10 -7.75 -12.03
CA ARG A 256 -3.80 -6.36 -12.45
C ARG A 256 -4.34 -5.34 -11.46
N ARG A 257 -5.51 -5.60 -10.88
CA ARG A 257 -6.14 -4.68 -9.92
C ARG A 257 -5.31 -4.49 -8.65
N LEU A 258 -4.55 -5.50 -8.21
CA LEU A 258 -3.64 -5.36 -7.07
C LEU A 258 -2.58 -4.26 -7.30
N PHE A 259 -1.97 -4.25 -8.50
CA PHE A 259 -1.01 -3.21 -8.87
C PHE A 259 -1.68 -1.84 -9.07
N ARG A 260 -2.94 -1.81 -9.56
CA ARG A 260 -3.70 -0.56 -9.66
C ARG A 260 -4.02 0.04 -8.29
N ALA A 261 -4.44 -0.79 -7.33
CA ALA A 261 -4.65 -0.36 -5.95
C ALA A 261 -3.39 0.28 -5.36
N LEU A 262 -2.22 -0.33 -5.56
CA LEU A 262 -0.93 0.25 -5.16
C LEU A 262 -0.67 1.62 -5.83
N VAL A 263 -0.88 1.72 -7.14
CA VAL A 263 -0.65 2.98 -7.88
C VAL A 263 -1.66 4.07 -7.48
N ALA A 264 -2.91 3.70 -7.18
CA ALA A 264 -3.93 4.61 -6.67
C ALA A 264 -3.52 5.14 -5.28
N ALA A 265 -3.12 4.25 -4.38
CA ALA A 265 -2.58 4.59 -3.07
C ALA A 265 -1.34 5.51 -3.16
N ALA A 266 -0.46 5.28 -4.16
CA ALA A 266 0.72 6.12 -4.39
C ALA A 266 0.37 7.55 -4.84
N ARG A 267 -0.67 7.69 -5.66
CA ARG A 267 -1.21 9.01 -6.05
C ARG A 267 -1.84 9.69 -4.84
N ALA A 268 -2.65 8.94 -4.09
CA ALA A 268 -3.34 9.41 -2.90
C ALA A 268 -2.36 9.99 -1.86
N ARG A 269 -1.28 9.25 -1.55
CA ARG A 269 -0.23 9.74 -0.66
C ARG A 269 0.37 11.07 -1.13
N ARG A 270 0.73 11.17 -2.42
CA ARG A 270 1.30 12.40 -2.99
C ARG A 270 0.33 13.58 -2.87
N ASP A 271 -0.95 13.30 -3.06
CA ASP A 271 -2.02 14.28 -3.02
C ASP A 271 -2.56 14.48 -1.58
N ALA A 272 -1.91 13.89 -0.57
CA ALA A 272 -2.24 13.95 0.86
C ALA A 272 -3.67 13.51 1.23
N ILE A 273 -4.20 12.51 0.51
CA ILE A 273 -5.50 11.89 0.77
C ILE A 273 -5.35 10.44 1.27
N CYS A 274 -6.40 9.89 1.87
CA CYS A 274 -6.44 8.53 2.39
C CYS A 274 -6.13 7.49 1.31
N GLN A 275 -5.14 6.63 1.56
CA GLN A 275 -4.64 5.68 0.57
C GLN A 275 -5.57 4.48 0.41
N LEU A 276 -6.13 3.98 1.52
CA LEU A 276 -7.11 2.89 1.49
C LEU A 276 -8.37 3.29 0.72
N ASP A 277 -8.94 4.47 0.99
CA ASP A 277 -10.14 4.97 0.29
C ASP A 277 -9.89 5.10 -1.22
N ALA A 278 -8.71 5.59 -1.61
CA ALA A 278 -8.34 5.71 -3.02
C ALA A 278 -8.18 4.35 -3.70
N ALA A 279 -7.63 3.35 -3.00
CA ALA A 279 -7.52 1.99 -3.50
C ALA A 279 -8.91 1.33 -3.67
N GLU A 280 -9.83 1.57 -2.75
CA GLU A 280 -11.22 1.11 -2.85
C GLU A 280 -11.99 1.82 -3.98
N ALA A 281 -11.82 3.13 -4.13
CA ALA A 281 -12.39 3.89 -5.23
C ALA A 281 -11.90 3.38 -6.60
N GLU A 282 -10.60 3.10 -6.73
CA GLU A 282 -10.03 2.48 -7.94
C GLU A 282 -10.65 1.09 -8.23
N ALA A 283 -10.93 0.31 -7.18
CA ALA A 283 -11.57 -0.99 -7.33
C ALA A 283 -13.03 -0.88 -7.85
N ALA A 284 -13.74 0.19 -7.47
CA ALA A 284 -15.10 0.45 -7.90
C ALA A 284 -15.22 0.89 -9.37
N LEU A 285 -14.14 1.38 -9.99
CA LEU A 285 -14.18 1.83 -11.38
C LEU A 285 -14.59 0.69 -12.34
N PRO A 286 -15.48 0.98 -13.32
CA PRO A 286 -15.80 0.04 -14.37
C PRO A 286 -14.55 -0.21 -15.23
N GLY A 287 -14.32 -1.48 -15.59
CA GLY A 287 -13.14 -1.84 -16.37
C GLY A 287 -13.15 -1.13 -17.73
N PHE A 288 -12.00 -0.61 -18.18
CA PHE A 288 -11.85 -0.02 -19.52
C PHE A 288 -12.28 -0.97 -20.67
N LEU A 289 -12.41 -2.28 -20.41
CA LEU A 289 -12.89 -3.32 -21.34
C LEU A 289 -14.30 -3.83 -21.00
N GLU A 290 -15.12 -2.99 -20.36
CA GLU A 290 -16.56 -3.23 -20.06
C GLU A 290 -17.46 -2.24 -20.84
N ARG A 291 -16.89 -1.54 -21.82
CA ARG A 291 -17.59 -0.76 -22.85
C ARG A 291 -17.19 -1.28 -24.23
#